data_AF-A0A6N0M278-F1
#
_entry.id   AF-A0A6N0M278-F1
#
_cell.length_a   1.000
_cell.length_b   1.000
_cell.length_c   1.000
_cell.angle_alpha   90.00
_cell.angle_beta   90.00
_cell.angle_gamma   90.00
#
_symmetry.space_group_name_H-M   'P 1'
#
loop_
_entity.id
_entity.type
_entity.pdbx_description
1 polymer ?
#
loop_
_entity_poly.entity_id
_entity_poly.type
_entity_poly.pdbx_seq_one_letter_code
_entity_poly.pdbx_strand_id
1 'polypeptide(L)'
;MGLHERLTTPLRGTFNTSGSLYYAWVIAGAIFVLLFLLVFGRFVATLPGKTRRLFFIAGTIYIAGAIASELVGGYYEYYYTPFNMVYVFIATIEEVLEMVGIVIFIYALLSYISSNMKGIDIGVHIVDYKKQDQRT
;
A
#
# COMPACT_ATOMS: atom_id res chain seq x y z
N MET A 1 13.89 9.34 -3.72
CA MET A 1 14.42 8.36 -4.69
C MET A 1 13.73 7.02 -4.45
N GLY A 2 12.54 6.88 -5.03
CA GLY A 2 11.68 5.71 -4.86
C GLY A 2 12.26 4.43 -5.47
N LEU A 3 11.73 3.28 -5.04
CA LEU A 3 12.13 1.96 -5.57
C LEU A 3 11.86 1.85 -7.07
N HIS A 4 10.76 2.45 -7.56
CA HIS A 4 10.40 2.47 -8.98
C HIS A 4 11.47 3.18 -9.84
N GLU A 5 12.12 4.22 -9.33
CA GLU A 5 13.16 4.98 -10.05
C GLU A 5 14.50 4.23 -10.14
N ARG A 6 14.78 3.37 -9.15
CA ARG A 6 15.96 2.48 -9.18
C ARG A 6 15.78 1.27 -10.09
N LEU A 7 14.53 0.88 -10.36
CA LEU A 7 14.20 -0.30 -11.18
C LEU A 7 14.06 0.05 -12.66
N THR A 8 13.74 1.30 -13.00
CA THR A 8 13.62 1.75 -14.39
C THR A 8 14.95 1.74 -15.14
N THR A 9 16.05 2.13 -14.50
CA THR A 9 17.40 2.17 -15.09
C THR A 9 17.91 0.81 -15.59
N PRO A 10 17.90 -0.28 -14.79
CA PRO A 10 18.33 -1.60 -15.26
C PRO A 10 17.34 -2.24 -16.26
N LEU A 11 16.03 -1.99 -16.12
CA LEU A 11 15.02 -2.51 -17.05
C LEU A 11 15.13 -1.88 -18.45
N ARG A 12 15.45 -0.58 -18.52
CA ARG A 12 15.68 0.14 -19.78
C ARG A 12 16.85 -0.43 -20.58
N GLY A 13 17.95 -0.79 -19.91
CA GLY A 13 19.14 -1.36 -20.55
C GLY A 13 18.92 -2.75 -21.15
N THR A 14 17.89 -3.48 -20.69
CA THR A 14 17.63 -4.86 -21.13
C THR A 14 16.59 -4.93 -22.27
N PHE A 15 15.64 -3.99 -22.33
CA PHE A 15 14.49 -4.08 -23.24
C PHE A 15 14.53 -3.18 -24.48
N ASN A 16 15.52 -2.29 -24.66
CA ASN A 16 15.68 -1.45 -25.85
C ASN A 16 14.37 -0.76 -26.34
N THR A 17 13.49 -0.41 -25.40
CA THR A 17 12.16 0.16 -25.68
C THR A 17 12.27 1.66 -25.90
N SER A 18 11.94 2.11 -27.12
CA SER A 18 11.84 3.52 -27.51
C SER A 18 10.39 3.91 -27.82
N GLY A 19 9.97 5.08 -27.32
CA GLY A 19 8.60 5.64 -27.44
C GLY A 19 7.62 5.08 -26.42
N SER A 20 6.62 5.89 -26.02
CA SER A 20 5.38 5.73 -25.19
C SER A 20 5.23 4.61 -24.13
N LEU A 21 5.94 3.50 -24.25
CA LEU A 21 6.21 2.43 -23.30
C LEU A 21 7.44 2.73 -22.43
N TYR A 22 7.59 3.99 -22.04
CA TYR A 22 8.78 4.53 -21.39
C TYR A 22 9.04 3.93 -19.99
N TYR A 23 8.01 3.36 -19.35
CA TYR A 23 8.07 2.74 -18.04
C TYR A 23 7.44 1.35 -18.10
N ALA A 24 8.18 0.37 -18.62
CA ALA A 24 7.80 -1.06 -18.57
C ALA A 24 7.38 -1.53 -17.16
N TRP A 25 7.87 -0.85 -16.12
CA TRP A 25 7.51 -1.10 -14.73
C TRP A 25 6.03 -0.82 -14.39
N VAL A 26 5.36 0.13 -15.05
CA VAL A 26 3.93 0.37 -14.78
C VAL A 26 3.05 -0.71 -15.36
N ILE A 27 3.44 -1.31 -16.49
CA ILE A 27 2.76 -2.52 -17.00
C ILE A 27 2.94 -3.65 -15.97
N ALA A 28 4.16 -3.85 -15.45
CA ALA A 28 4.40 -4.85 -14.41
C ALA A 28 3.61 -4.56 -13.12
N GLY A 29 3.57 -3.29 -12.69
CA GLY A 29 2.81 -2.83 -11.53
C GLY A 29 1.30 -3.02 -11.74
N ALA A 30 0.78 -2.68 -12.91
CA ALA A 30 -0.63 -2.87 -13.26
C ALA A 30 -1.01 -4.36 -13.27
N ILE A 31 -0.19 -5.22 -13.86
CA ILE A 31 -0.39 -6.69 -13.82
C ILE A 31 -0.37 -7.17 -12.36
N PHE A 32 0.58 -6.70 -11.55
CA PHE A 32 0.67 -7.06 -10.14
C PHE A 32 -0.59 -6.63 -9.36
N VAL A 33 -1.06 -5.40 -9.55
CA VAL A 33 -2.31 -4.90 -8.93
C VAL A 33 -3.52 -5.71 -9.39
N LEU A 34 -3.58 -6.08 -10.67
CA LEU A 34 -4.69 -6.85 -11.23
C LEU A 34 -4.71 -8.28 -10.66
N LEU A 35 -3.55 -8.94 -10.57
CA LEU A 35 -3.39 -10.23 -9.90
C LEU A 35 -3.74 -10.13 -8.41
N PHE A 36 -3.28 -9.07 -7.72
CA PHE A 36 -3.61 -8.83 -6.33
C PHE A 36 -5.13 -8.68 -6.13
N LEU A 37 -5.80 -7.90 -6.99
CA LEU A 37 -7.26 -7.74 -6.95
C LEU A 37 -8.00 -9.05 -7.28
N LEU A 38 -7.46 -9.91 -8.15
CA LEU A 38 -8.06 -11.22 -8.42
C LEU A 38 -7.93 -12.18 -7.24
N VAL A 39 -6.75 -12.26 -6.63
CA VAL A 39 -6.47 -13.15 -5.50
C VAL A 39 -7.18 -12.66 -4.24
N PHE A 40 -7.08 -11.36 -3.94
CA PHE A 40 -7.64 -10.75 -2.73
C PHE A 40 -9.03 -10.15 -2.94
N GLY A 41 -9.59 -10.18 -4.15
CA GLY A 41 -10.91 -9.58 -4.44
C GLY A 41 -12.02 -10.19 -3.61
N ARG A 42 -11.95 -11.50 -3.36
CA ARG A 42 -12.91 -12.19 -2.48
C ARG A 42 -12.78 -11.72 -1.03
N PHE A 43 -11.55 -11.49 -0.55
CA PHE A 43 -11.29 -10.93 0.78
C PHE A 43 -11.81 -9.48 0.89
N VAL A 44 -11.54 -8.64 -0.13
CA VAL A 44 -12.05 -7.26 -0.21
C VAL A 44 -13.57 -7.21 -0.26
N ALA A 45 -14.22 -8.18 -0.91
CA ALA A 45 -15.67 -8.28 -0.94
C ALA A 45 -16.26 -8.67 0.44
N THR A 46 -15.56 -9.47 1.23
CA THR A 46 -15.98 -9.87 2.59
C THR A 46 -15.73 -8.82 3.67
N LEU A 47 -14.98 -7.76 3.36
CA LEU A 47 -14.67 -6.69 4.32
C LEU A 47 -15.92 -5.86 4.68
N PRO A 48 -16.05 -5.41 5.96
CA PRO A 48 -17.08 -4.47 6.37
C PRO A 48 -17.06 -3.20 5.51
N GLY A 49 -18.24 -2.64 5.22
CA GLY A 49 -18.38 -1.54 4.26
C GLY A 49 -17.51 -0.31 4.55
N LYS A 50 -17.21 -0.03 5.83
CA LYS A 50 -16.30 1.05 6.23
C LYS A 50 -14.86 0.78 5.81
N THR A 51 -14.34 -0.41 6.11
CA THR A 51 -12.97 -0.80 5.74
C THR A 51 -12.81 -0.93 4.23
N ARG A 52 -13.82 -1.45 3.55
CA ARG A 52 -13.81 -1.57 2.09
C ARG A 52 -13.66 -0.22 1.39
N ARG A 53 -14.33 0.84 1.89
CA ARG A 53 -14.15 2.21 1.36
C ARG A 53 -12.73 2.72 1.57
N LEU A 54 -12.14 2.48 2.74
CA LEU A 54 -10.75 2.88 3.02
C LEU A 54 -9.76 2.19 2.08
N PHE A 55 -9.97 0.91 1.76
CA PHE A 55 -9.17 0.18 0.77
C PHE A 55 -9.20 0.85 -0.61
N PHE A 56 -10.38 1.20 -1.11
CA PHE A 56 -10.50 1.88 -2.40
C PHE A 56 -9.88 3.28 -2.38
N ILE A 57 -10.07 4.05 -1.30
CA ILE A 57 -9.46 5.37 -1.15
C ILE A 57 -7.93 5.26 -1.15
N ALA A 58 -7.38 4.33 -0.36
CA ALA A 58 -5.95 4.07 -0.32
C ALA A 58 -5.39 3.69 -1.69
N GLY A 59 -6.05 2.76 -2.39
CA GLY A 59 -5.66 2.33 -3.72
C GLY A 59 -5.70 3.46 -4.75
N THR A 60 -6.75 4.29 -4.75
CA THR A 60 -6.86 5.42 -5.67
C THR A 60 -5.77 6.46 -5.43
N ILE A 61 -5.47 6.80 -4.17
CA ILE A 61 -4.41 7.76 -3.83
C ILE A 61 -3.05 7.23 -4.30
N TYR A 62 -2.77 5.95 -4.04
CA TYR A 62 -1.52 5.32 -4.44
C TYR A 62 -1.37 5.26 -5.98
N ILE A 63 -2.39 4.80 -6.69
CA ILE A 63 -2.38 4.71 -8.16
C ILE A 63 -2.29 6.10 -8.79
N ALA A 64 -2.97 7.10 -8.23
CA ALA A 64 -2.87 8.48 -8.72
C ALA A 64 -1.46 9.04 -8.57
N GLY A 65 -0.77 8.73 -7.47
CA GLY A 65 0.66 9.03 -7.30
C GLY A 65 1.51 8.33 -8.36
N ALA A 66 1.34 7.03 -8.54
CA ALA A 66 2.11 6.26 -9.53
C ALA A 66 1.90 6.74 -10.99
N ILE A 67 0.69 7.13 -11.38
CA ILE A 67 0.42 7.69 -12.72
C ILE A 67 1.03 9.10 -12.85
N ALA A 68 0.97 9.90 -11.78
CA ALA A 68 1.61 11.21 -11.77
C ALA A 68 3.12 11.09 -11.99
N SER A 69 3.77 10.05 -11.43
CA SER A 69 5.20 9.78 -11.64
C SER A 69 5.55 9.56 -13.08
N GLU A 70 4.76 8.75 -13.79
CA GLU A 70 5.01 8.46 -15.20
C GLU A 70 4.85 9.70 -16.07
N LEU A 71 3.78 10.47 -15.85
CA LEU A 71 3.50 11.64 -16.66
C LEU A 71 4.56 12.73 -16.45
N VAL A 72 5.00 12.92 -15.20
CA VAL A 72 6.02 13.91 -14.86
C VAL A 72 7.40 13.44 -15.32
N GLY A 73 7.76 12.19 -15.05
CA GLY A 73 9.04 11.59 -15.46
C GLY A 73 9.22 11.57 -16.97
N GLY A 74 8.20 11.14 -17.71
CA GLY A 74 8.23 11.10 -19.18
C GLY A 74 8.28 12.48 -19.83
N TYR A 75 7.61 13.48 -19.25
CA TYR A 75 7.66 14.86 -19.76
C TYR A 75 9.01 15.52 -19.48
N TYR A 76 9.59 15.31 -18.29
CA TYR A 76 10.86 15.93 -17.92
C TYR A 76 12.05 15.34 -18.68
N GLU A 77 12.09 14.03 -18.93
CA GLU A 77 13.21 13.41 -19.64
C GLU A 77 13.26 13.78 -21.14
N TYR A 78 12.12 14.19 -21.72
CA TYR A 78 12.07 14.68 -23.10
C TYR A 78 12.47 16.16 -23.24
N TYR A 79 12.23 17.02 -22.23
CA TYR A 79 12.37 18.47 -22.37
C TYR A 79 13.45 19.14 -21.49
N TYR A 80 13.91 18.52 -20.39
CA TYR A 80 14.73 19.22 -19.39
C TYR A 80 15.95 18.43 -18.89
N THR A 81 17.03 19.17 -18.61
CA THR A 81 18.23 18.68 -17.90
C THR A 81 17.87 18.21 -16.48
N PRO A 82 18.44 17.08 -15.99
CA PRO A 82 18.02 16.34 -14.78
C PRO A 82 18.04 17.06 -13.40
N PHE A 83 18.22 18.39 -13.33
CA PHE A 83 18.40 19.12 -12.07
C PHE A 83 17.50 20.36 -11.97
N ASN A 84 16.23 20.23 -12.31
CA ASN A 84 15.25 21.30 -12.09
C ASN A 84 14.64 21.18 -10.69
N MET A 85 14.66 22.26 -9.90
CA MET A 85 14.07 22.29 -8.55
C MET A 85 12.58 21.91 -8.56
N VAL A 86 11.87 22.27 -9.65
CA VAL A 86 10.45 21.92 -9.83
C VAL A 86 10.24 20.41 -9.91
N TYR A 87 11.15 19.65 -10.54
CA TYR A 87 11.07 18.19 -10.61
C TYR A 87 11.14 17.57 -9.21
N VAL A 88 12.09 18.02 -8.39
CA VAL A 88 12.27 17.53 -7.00
C VAL A 88 11.01 17.80 -6.17
N PHE A 89 10.39 18.98 -6.32
CA PHE A 89 9.14 19.29 -5.63
C PHE A 89 7.99 18.38 -6.05
N ILE A 90 7.81 18.15 -7.37
CA ILE A 90 6.74 17.29 -7.87
C ILE A 90 6.95 15.84 -7.43
N ALA A 91 8.17 15.32 -7.56
CA ALA A 91 8.54 13.99 -7.08
C ALA A 91 8.32 13.83 -5.57
N THR A 92 8.56 14.88 -4.77
CA THR A 92 8.27 14.84 -3.33
C THR A 92 6.77 14.73 -3.06
N ILE A 93 5.93 15.46 -3.80
CA ILE A 93 4.46 15.38 -3.64
C ILE A 93 3.96 13.98 -4.01
N GLU A 94 4.50 13.42 -5.09
CA GLU A 94 4.21 12.06 -5.52
C GLU A 94 4.59 11.02 -4.45
N GLU A 95 5.82 11.06 -3.93
CA GLU A 95 6.27 10.16 -2.86
C GLU A 95 5.37 10.30 -1.60
N VAL A 96 4.94 11.52 -1.27
CA VAL A 96 4.01 11.76 -0.15
C VAL A 96 2.65 11.12 -0.41
N LEU A 97 2.09 11.25 -1.62
CA LEU A 97 0.82 10.63 -1.98
C LEU A 97 0.91 9.10 -1.89
N GLU A 98 1.99 8.49 -2.39
CA GLU A 98 2.21 7.05 -2.26
C GLU A 98 2.24 6.61 -0.79
N MET A 99 2.99 7.32 0.06
CA MET A 99 3.07 7.01 1.49
C MET A 99 1.73 7.19 2.21
N VAL A 100 0.97 8.24 1.89
CA VAL A 100 -0.37 8.46 2.45
C VAL A 100 -1.31 7.31 2.07
N GLY A 101 -1.27 6.86 0.81
CA GLY A 101 -2.02 5.69 0.36
C GLY A 101 -1.70 4.44 1.19
N ILE A 102 -0.41 4.18 1.42
CA ILE A 102 0.06 3.04 2.24
C ILE A 102 -0.42 3.14 3.69
N VAL A 103 -0.33 4.33 4.31
CA VAL A 103 -0.78 4.55 5.69
C VAL A 103 -2.29 4.30 5.83
N ILE A 104 -3.11 4.79 4.88
CA ILE A 104 -4.55 4.55 4.87
C ILE A 104 -4.84 3.05 4.72
N PHE A 105 -4.09 2.34 3.87
CA PHE A 105 -4.23 0.90 3.68
C PHE A 105 -3.91 0.12 4.97
N ILE A 106 -2.80 0.44 5.63
CA ILE A 106 -2.40 -0.17 6.91
C ILE A 106 -3.47 0.12 7.98
N TYR A 107 -3.94 1.35 8.08
CA TYR A 107 -5.01 1.73 9.00
C TYR A 107 -6.29 0.92 8.76
N ALA A 108 -6.67 0.72 7.49
CA ALA A 108 -7.83 -0.09 7.13
C ALA A 108 -7.68 -1.54 7.63
N LEU A 109 -6.51 -2.15 7.46
CA LEU A 109 -6.21 -3.50 7.94
C LEU A 109 -6.27 -3.60 9.47
N LEU A 110 -5.64 -2.67 10.17
CA LEU A 110 -5.67 -2.60 11.65
C LEU A 110 -7.09 -2.41 12.17
N SER A 111 -7.87 -1.52 11.54
CA SER A 111 -9.27 -1.30 11.87
C SER A 111 -10.11 -2.57 11.67
N TYR A 112 -9.85 -3.34 10.60
CA TYR A 112 -10.50 -4.63 10.36
C TYR A 112 -10.16 -5.65 11.43
N ILE A 113 -8.87 -5.81 11.78
CA ILE A 113 -8.43 -6.76 12.81
C ILE A 113 -9.05 -6.39 14.16
N SER A 114 -8.97 -5.12 14.56
CA SER A 114 -9.54 -4.63 15.82
C SER A 114 -11.06 -4.85 15.90
N SER A 115 -11.78 -4.64 14.78
CA SER A 115 -13.24 -4.85 14.76
C SER A 115 -13.63 -6.34 14.81
N ASN A 116 -12.76 -7.25 14.37
CA ASN A 116 -13.06 -8.69 14.32
C ASN A 116 -12.48 -9.47 15.50
N MET A 117 -11.47 -8.96 16.19
CA MET A 117 -11.01 -9.51 17.46
C MET A 117 -12.00 -9.13 18.56
N LYS A 118 -12.98 -10.02 18.82
CA LYS A 118 -13.74 -9.97 20.08
C LYS A 118 -12.74 -10.10 21.22
N GLY A 119 -12.79 -9.17 22.18
CA GLY A 119 -11.81 -9.01 23.25
C GLY A 119 -11.40 -10.35 23.87
N ILE A 120 -10.10 -10.48 24.17
CA ILE A 120 -9.56 -11.62 24.90
C ILE A 120 -10.12 -11.54 26.33
N ASP A 121 -11.14 -12.33 26.62
CA ASP A 121 -11.71 -12.44 27.96
C ASP A 121 -10.82 -13.39 28.78
N ILE A 122 -9.92 -12.83 29.58
CA ILE A 122 -9.03 -13.61 30.44
C ILE A 122 -9.80 -13.91 31.73
N GLY A 123 -10.48 -15.05 31.75
CA GLY A 123 -11.11 -15.57 32.97
C GLY A 123 -10.06 -16.05 33.97
N VAL A 124 -9.74 -15.23 34.96
CA VAL A 124 -8.88 -15.65 36.08
C VAL A 124 -9.74 -16.42 37.08
N HIS A 125 -9.67 -17.74 37.04
CA HIS A 125 -10.34 -18.60 38.01
C HIS A 125 -9.46 -18.71 39.27
N ILE A 126 -9.67 -17.81 40.23
CA ILE A 126 -8.99 -17.88 41.54
C ILE A 126 -9.67 -18.99 42.35
N VAL A 127 -8.97 -20.12 42.52
CA VAL A 127 -9.41 -21.18 43.45
C VAL A 127 -9.14 -20.70 44.87
N ASP A 128 -10.18 -20.29 45.59
CA ASP A 128 -10.09 -19.96 47.01
C ASP A 128 -10.07 -21.25 47.83
N TYR A 129 -8.91 -21.58 48.40
CA TYR A 129 -8.71 -22.76 49.24
C TYR A 129 -9.10 -22.44 50.68
N LYS A 130 -10.40 -22.29 50.96
CA LYS A 130 -10.88 -22.13 52.33
C LYS A 130 -11.48 -23.42 52.90
N LYS A 131 -10.67 -24.04 53.76
CA LYS A 131 -11.05 -24.74 55.00
C LYS A 131 -11.62 -26.17 54.87
N GLN A 132 -10.74 -27.14 54.63
CA GLN A 132 -10.87 -28.51 55.15
C GLN A 132 -9.94 -28.67 56.36
N ASP A 133 -10.29 -28.05 57.48
CA ASP A 133 -9.72 -28.46 58.78
C ASP A 133 -10.73 -28.21 59.91
N GLN A 134 -11.87 -28.89 59.78
CA GLN A 134 -12.92 -29.00 60.79
C GLN A 134 -13.60 -30.37 60.59
N ARG A 135 -12.87 -31.46 60.86
CA ARG A 135 -13.38 -32.80 61.26
C ARG A 135 -12.21 -33.79 61.21
N THR A 136 -11.56 -34.01 62.35
CA THR A 136 -11.70 -35.22 63.19
C THR A 136 -10.88 -35.05 64.45
#